data_AF-A0A8S1WBL9-F1
#
_entry.id   AF-A0A8S1WBL9-F1
#
_cell.length_a   1.000
_cell.length_b   1.000
_cell.length_c   1.000
_cell.angle_alpha   90.00
_cell.angle_beta   90.00
_cell.angle_gamma   90.00
#
_symmetry.space_group_name_H-M   'P 1'
#
loop_
_entity.id
_entity.type
_entity.pdbx_description
1 polymer ?
#
loop_
_entity_poly.entity_id
_entity_poly.type
_entity_poly.pdbx_seq_one_letter_code
_entity_poly.pdbx_strand_id
1 'polypeptide(L)'
;MNDREELQIKCQVEGHTNIQLACLNQTCKINRIYCHQCLINGDHVAHIKDQRSINQVIELFHSIEIISEDSIQELNQMITQINELFTQIAQELRNRYQISLQKLKTLNPYQFNMALNEIINYDQNEKSVQQETKQQLDNMIDLFNDWLNRLNIQKQEKSELLYQQGYQLYSEYHKYQEAIQLFDDALLINPKHFNSLYLKADSLRMLDNYIDAIIWVDKALFIDSKHVSSFYTKGESLRMLSIYDQAIKYLDQALYYNPNHHQSLGSKGACLQSLQQYQEAIYNYNKAIEIDPNYTWAKDRKIECESSDC
;
A
#
# COMPACT_ATOMS: atom_id res chain seq x y z
N MET A 1 21.65 -24.52 -3.95
CA MET A 1 21.37 -25.37 -2.78
C MET A 1 20.72 -24.47 -1.74
N ASN A 2 19.39 -24.38 -1.70
CA ASN A 2 18.72 -23.81 -0.54
C ASN A 2 17.88 -24.93 0.03
N ASP A 3 18.50 -25.70 0.92
CA ASP A 3 17.75 -26.45 1.92
C ASP A 3 16.95 -25.39 2.69
N ARG A 4 15.67 -25.22 2.31
CA ARG A 4 14.74 -24.43 3.12
C ARG A 4 14.49 -25.25 4.36
N GLU A 5 15.40 -25.17 5.33
CA GLU A 5 15.14 -25.68 6.67
C GLU A 5 13.86 -24.98 7.15
N GLU A 6 12.77 -25.74 7.26
CA GLU A 6 11.56 -25.25 7.89
C GLU A 6 11.96 -24.72 9.27
N LEU A 7 11.64 -23.45 9.54
CA LEU A 7 11.98 -22.80 10.79
C LEU A 7 11.14 -23.44 11.92
N GLN A 8 11.68 -24.49 12.53
CA GLN A 8 11.00 -25.27 13.56
C GLN A 8 11.16 -24.61 14.92
N ILE A 9 10.35 -23.59 15.18
CA ILE A 9 10.31 -22.92 16.47
C ILE A 9 9.36 -23.70 17.40
N LYS A 10 9.88 -24.29 18.47
CA LYS A 10 9.07 -25.03 19.45
C LYS A 10 8.21 -24.08 20.28
N CYS A 11 6.97 -24.49 20.55
CA CYS A 11 6.14 -23.81 21.53
C CYS A 11 6.71 -24.03 22.95
N GLN A 12 6.61 -23.03 23.81
CA GLN A 12 7.11 -23.09 25.19
C GLN A 12 6.15 -23.83 26.14
N VAL A 13 4.93 -24.14 25.70
CA VAL A 13 3.94 -24.87 26.49
C VAL A 13 4.11 -26.37 26.25
N GLU A 14 4.24 -27.14 27.33
CA GLU A 14 4.41 -28.59 27.26
C GLU A 14 3.21 -29.27 26.60
N GLY A 15 3.46 -30.15 25.63
CA GLY A 15 2.41 -30.83 24.84
C GLY A 15 1.89 -30.05 23.63
N HIS A 16 2.32 -28.81 23.42
CA HIS A 16 1.99 -28.06 22.20
C HIS A 16 2.92 -28.43 21.03
N THR A 17 2.45 -28.17 19.79
CA THR A 17 3.25 -28.34 18.57
C THR A 17 4.15 -27.13 18.30
N ASN A 18 4.95 -27.20 17.24
CA ASN A 18 5.74 -26.07 16.77
C ASN A 18 4.85 -24.87 16.42
N ILE A 19 5.43 -23.68 16.58
CA ILE A 19 4.85 -22.41 16.16
C ILE A 19 4.64 -22.44 14.65
N GLN A 20 3.45 -22.06 14.21
CA GLN A 20 3.07 -22.05 12.80
C GLN A 20 2.43 -20.73 12.38
N LEU A 21 2.10 -19.86 13.33
CA LEU A 21 1.37 -18.62 13.09
C LEU A 21 2.10 -17.44 13.72
N ALA A 22 1.96 -16.28 13.07
CA ALA A 22 2.43 -14.99 13.54
C ALA A 22 1.32 -13.95 13.44
N CYS A 23 1.11 -13.17 14.50
CA CYS A 23 0.21 -12.02 14.53
C CYS A 23 0.97 -10.74 14.16
N LEU A 24 0.58 -10.12 13.06
CA LEU A 24 1.18 -8.89 12.54
C LEU A 24 0.53 -7.62 13.11
N ASN A 25 -0.45 -7.74 14.01
CA ASN A 25 -1.12 -6.59 14.60
C ASN A 25 -0.16 -5.80 15.50
N GLN A 26 0.03 -4.51 15.18
CA GLN A 26 0.96 -3.63 15.89
C GLN A 26 0.59 -3.38 17.35
N THR A 27 -0.69 -3.51 17.72
CA THR A 27 -1.16 -3.29 19.10
C THR A 27 -1.17 -4.56 19.94
N CYS A 28 -0.81 -5.72 19.35
CA CYS A 28 -0.70 -6.98 20.08
C CYS A 28 0.48 -6.91 21.06
N LYS A 29 0.17 -7.00 22.37
CA LYS A 29 1.11 -6.84 23.49
C LYS A 29 1.74 -8.16 23.98
N ILE A 30 1.29 -9.31 23.49
CA ILE A 30 1.75 -10.66 23.90
C ILE A 30 2.52 -11.31 22.74
N ASN A 31 3.35 -12.31 23.06
CA ASN A 31 4.21 -13.10 22.17
C ASN A 31 3.57 -13.33 20.79
N ARG A 32 4.05 -12.64 19.75
CA ARG A 32 3.35 -12.54 18.46
C ARG A 32 3.42 -13.80 17.61
N ILE A 33 4.09 -14.83 18.08
CA ILE A 33 4.25 -16.10 17.39
C ILE A 33 3.70 -17.22 18.26
N TYR A 34 2.89 -18.10 17.69
CA TYR A 34 2.19 -19.13 18.45
C TYR A 34 1.83 -20.34 17.57
N CYS A 35 1.49 -21.45 18.23
CA CYS A 35 0.94 -22.64 17.58
C CYS A 35 -0.60 -22.63 17.65
N HIS A 36 -1.24 -23.54 16.92
CA HIS A 36 -2.70 -23.67 16.91
C HIS A 36 -3.29 -23.94 18.31
N GLN A 37 -2.61 -24.72 19.15
CA GLN A 37 -3.08 -25.02 20.51
C GLN A 37 -3.08 -23.78 21.41
N CYS A 38 -2.04 -22.94 21.33
CA CYS A 38 -2.02 -21.64 22.03
C CYS A 38 -3.15 -20.71 21.56
N LEU A 39 -3.48 -20.74 20.26
CA LEU A 39 -4.58 -19.95 19.73
C LEU A 39 -5.93 -20.38 20.34
N ILE A 40 -6.18 -21.69 20.41
CA ILE A 40 -7.41 -22.26 20.99
C ILE A 40 -7.55 -21.88 22.48
N ASN A 41 -6.43 -21.81 23.20
CA ASN A 41 -6.41 -21.45 24.63
C ASN A 41 -6.68 -19.95 24.89
N GLY A 42 -6.82 -19.12 23.85
CA GLY A 42 -7.37 -17.77 23.96
C GLY A 42 -6.36 -16.62 23.81
N ASP A 43 -5.07 -16.89 23.57
CA ASP A 43 -4.03 -15.85 23.64
C ASP A 43 -4.09 -14.81 22.49
N HIS A 44 -4.66 -15.17 21.33
CA HIS A 44 -4.64 -14.33 20.11
C HIS A 44 -6.00 -14.20 19.39
N VAL A 45 -7.10 -14.51 20.08
CA VAL A 45 -8.46 -14.49 19.49
C VAL A 45 -8.86 -13.09 19.01
N ALA A 46 -8.40 -12.05 19.70
CA ALA A 46 -8.73 -10.65 19.38
C ALA A 46 -8.17 -10.16 18.03
N HIS A 47 -7.17 -10.84 17.45
CA HIS A 47 -6.48 -10.40 16.23
C HIS A 47 -6.38 -11.51 15.18
N ILE A 48 -7.37 -12.42 15.12
CA ILE A 48 -7.36 -13.59 14.20
C ILE A 48 -7.12 -13.24 12.73
N LYS A 49 -7.61 -12.09 12.28
CA LYS A 49 -7.45 -11.61 10.90
C LYS A 49 -6.06 -11.10 10.54
N ASP A 50 -5.25 -10.74 11.54
CA ASP A 50 -3.90 -10.21 11.33
C ASP A 50 -2.85 -11.34 11.42
N GLN A 51 -3.31 -12.60 11.38
CA GLN A 51 -2.49 -13.78 11.52
C GLN A 51 -2.00 -14.26 10.15
N ARG A 52 -0.71 -14.58 10.06
CA ARG A 52 -0.05 -15.17 8.89
C ARG A 52 0.57 -16.50 9.29
N SER A 53 0.70 -17.42 8.34
CA SER A 53 1.56 -18.59 8.57
C SER A 53 3.03 -18.15 8.62
N ILE A 54 3.86 -18.89 9.37
CA ILE A 54 5.31 -18.62 9.41
C ILE A 54 5.92 -18.69 8.01
N ASN A 55 5.43 -19.57 7.12
CA ASN A 55 5.89 -19.64 5.74
C ASN A 55 5.59 -18.36 4.96
N GLN A 56 4.40 -17.79 5.10
CA GLN A 56 4.05 -16.50 4.48
C GLN A 56 4.95 -15.37 5.01
N VAL A 57 5.28 -15.39 6.31
CA VAL A 57 6.21 -14.41 6.90
C VAL A 57 7.62 -14.59 6.33
N ILE A 58 8.09 -15.82 6.15
CA ILE A 58 9.41 -16.10 5.55
C ILE A 58 9.47 -15.62 4.09
N GLU A 59 8.42 -15.86 3.30
CA GLU A 59 8.32 -15.35 1.93
C GLU A 59 8.35 -13.82 1.89
N LEU A 60 7.68 -13.16 2.84
CA LEU A 60 7.76 -11.72 3.05
C LEU A 60 9.21 -11.26 3.30
N PHE A 61 9.94 -11.92 4.20
CA PHE A 61 11.35 -11.59 4.48
C PHE A 61 12.24 -11.77 3.26
N HIS A 62 12.09 -12.85 2.49
CA HIS A 62 12.84 -13.04 1.25
C HIS A 62 12.51 -11.97 0.20
N SER A 63 11.25 -11.56 0.10
CA SER A 63 10.88 -10.48 -0.81
C SER A 63 11.53 -9.15 -0.41
N ILE A 64 11.67 -8.90 0.89
CA ILE A 64 12.37 -7.71 1.42
C ILE A 64 13.87 -7.81 1.15
N GLU A 65 14.46 -8.98 1.34
CA GLU A 65 15.88 -9.26 1.08
C GLU A 65 16.25 -8.96 -0.37
N ILE A 66 15.50 -9.50 -1.34
CA ILE A 66 15.75 -9.26 -2.77
C ILE A 66 15.68 -7.76 -3.10
N ILE A 67 14.64 -7.06 -2.64
CA ILE A 67 14.49 -5.61 -2.87
C ILE A 67 15.64 -4.82 -2.22
N SER A 68 16.12 -5.28 -1.07
CA SER A 68 17.22 -4.64 -0.34
C SER A 68 18.53 -4.82 -1.10
N GLU A 69 18.81 -5.99 -1.65
CA GLU A 69 19.99 -6.26 -2.48
C GLU A 69 20.01 -5.42 -3.76
N ASP A 70 18.88 -5.32 -4.46
CA ASP A 70 18.76 -4.45 -5.64
C ASP A 70 19.04 -2.98 -5.27
N SER A 71 18.47 -2.51 -4.15
CA SER A 71 18.71 -1.16 -3.62
C SER A 71 20.18 -0.93 -3.23
N ILE A 72 20.84 -1.94 -2.66
CA ILE A 72 22.27 -1.92 -2.31
C ILE A 72 23.12 -1.82 -3.58
N GLN A 73 22.78 -2.56 -4.63
CA GLN A 73 23.50 -2.52 -5.90
C GLN A 73 23.41 -1.13 -6.54
N GLU A 74 22.23 -0.51 -6.54
CA GLU A 74 22.05 0.87 -7.02
C GLU A 74 22.84 1.89 -6.19
N LEU A 75 22.82 1.77 -4.85
CA LEU A 75 23.64 2.60 -3.97
C LEU A 75 25.13 2.48 -4.28
N ASN A 76 25.63 1.27 -4.51
CA ASN A 76 27.02 1.04 -4.87
C ASN A 76 27.40 1.68 -6.22
N GLN A 77 26.48 1.66 -7.19
CA GLN A 77 26.66 2.36 -8.46
C GLN A 77 26.73 3.88 -8.26
N MET A 78 25.83 4.46 -7.45
CA MET A 78 25.88 5.89 -7.13
C MET A 78 27.17 6.28 -6.40
N ILE A 79 27.62 5.49 -5.42
CA ILE A 79 28.91 5.72 -4.74
C ILE A 79 30.06 5.73 -5.74
N THR A 80 30.03 4.81 -6.72
CA THR A 80 31.05 4.75 -7.78
C THR A 80 31.03 6.03 -8.62
N GLN A 81 29.85 6.48 -9.07
CA GLN A 81 29.71 7.74 -9.84
C GLN A 81 30.16 8.97 -9.05
N ILE A 82 29.83 9.04 -7.76
CA ILE A 82 30.27 10.12 -6.86
C ILE A 82 31.79 10.12 -6.73
N ASN A 83 32.41 8.95 -6.55
CA ASN A 83 33.87 8.82 -6.47
C ASN A 83 34.55 9.21 -7.79
N GLU A 84 33.97 8.88 -8.94
CA GLU A 84 34.45 9.32 -10.25
C GLU A 84 34.40 10.85 -10.38
N LEU A 85 33.30 11.47 -9.96
CA LEU A 85 33.15 12.94 -9.89
C LEU A 85 34.23 13.56 -9.00
N PHE A 86 34.44 13.07 -7.78
CA PHE A 86 35.51 13.56 -6.90
C PHE A 86 36.90 13.40 -7.52
N THR A 87 37.14 12.29 -8.22
CA THR A 87 38.40 12.05 -8.91
C THR A 87 38.62 13.05 -10.05
N GLN A 88 37.58 13.36 -10.82
CA GLN A 88 37.63 14.37 -11.88
C GLN A 88 37.94 15.76 -11.33
N ILE A 89 37.27 16.17 -10.25
CA ILE A 89 37.51 17.46 -9.56
C ILE A 89 38.97 17.56 -9.11
N ALA A 90 39.47 16.53 -8.43
CA ALA A 90 40.85 16.49 -7.96
C ALA A 90 41.85 16.57 -9.12
N GLN A 91 41.56 15.88 -10.23
CA GLN A 91 42.41 15.91 -11.43
C GLN A 91 42.39 17.28 -12.10
N GLU A 92 41.23 17.94 -12.18
CA GLU A 92 41.11 19.26 -12.78
C GLU A 92 41.85 20.33 -11.94
N LEU A 93 41.73 20.29 -10.62
CA LEU A 93 42.50 21.13 -9.70
C LEU A 93 44.02 20.92 -9.88
N ARG A 94 44.47 19.66 -9.99
CA ARG A 94 45.88 19.34 -10.27
C ARG A 94 46.33 19.89 -11.62
N ASN A 95 45.52 19.76 -12.66
CA ASN A 95 45.84 20.26 -14.00
C ASN A 95 45.97 21.79 -14.00
N ARG A 96 45.03 22.51 -13.36
CA ARG A 96 45.10 23.97 -13.21
C ARG A 96 46.39 24.40 -12.49
N TYR A 97 46.77 23.70 -11.41
CA TYR A 97 48.04 23.94 -10.72
C TYR A 97 49.26 23.72 -11.63
N GLN A 98 49.32 22.59 -12.34
CA GLN A 98 50.46 22.25 -13.21
C GLN A 98 50.62 23.24 -14.38
N ILE A 99 49.51 23.65 -15.02
CA ILE A 99 49.52 24.65 -16.10
C ILE A 99 50.09 25.98 -15.59
N SER A 100 49.65 26.44 -14.42
CA SER A 100 50.16 27.67 -13.80
C SER A 100 51.65 27.57 -13.45
N LEU A 101 52.10 26.42 -12.93
CA LEU A 101 53.50 26.16 -12.63
C LEU A 101 54.38 26.16 -13.89
N GLN A 102 53.90 25.57 -14.99
CA GLN A 102 54.62 25.58 -16.26
C GLN A 102 54.76 26.98 -16.85
N LYS A 103 53.69 27.80 -16.76
CA LYS A 103 53.74 29.20 -17.20
C LYS A 103 54.79 29.98 -16.43
N LEU A 104 54.86 29.85 -15.10
CA LEU A 104 55.85 30.56 -14.27
C LEU A 104 57.30 30.29 -14.67
N LYS A 105 57.61 29.09 -15.17
CA LYS A 105 58.98 28.70 -15.58
C LYS A 105 59.48 29.40 -16.85
N THR A 106 58.60 30.04 -17.61
CA THR A 106 58.94 30.68 -18.90
C THR A 106 58.83 32.20 -18.88
N LEU A 107 58.52 32.81 -17.73
CA LEU A 107 58.29 34.25 -17.60
C LEU A 107 59.56 35.06 -17.38
N ASN A 108 59.57 36.28 -17.92
CA ASN A 108 60.57 37.28 -17.59
C ASN A 108 60.23 38.04 -16.27
N PRO A 109 61.15 38.82 -15.69
CA PRO A 109 60.96 39.42 -14.35
C PRO A 109 59.73 40.33 -14.22
N TYR A 110 59.34 41.05 -15.28
CA TYR A 110 58.13 41.89 -15.28
C TYR A 110 56.85 41.04 -15.27
N GLN A 111 56.81 40.02 -16.13
CA GLN A 111 55.71 39.06 -16.19
C GLN A 111 55.58 38.24 -14.89
N PHE A 112 56.70 37.91 -14.27
CA PHE A 112 56.72 37.24 -12.97
C PHE A 112 56.12 38.13 -11.87
N ASN A 113 56.44 39.43 -11.87
CA ASN A 113 55.90 40.39 -10.88
C ASN A 113 54.39 40.61 -11.06
N MET A 114 53.89 40.60 -12.30
CA MET A 114 52.45 40.58 -12.58
C MET A 114 51.77 39.29 -12.08
N ALA A 115 52.37 38.12 -12.33
CA ALA A 115 51.85 36.84 -11.83
C ALA A 115 51.84 36.77 -10.29
N LEU A 116 52.82 37.39 -9.63
CA LEU A 116 52.86 37.56 -8.18
C LEU A 116 51.69 38.38 -7.65
N ASN A 117 51.31 39.47 -8.33
CA ASN A 117 50.13 40.25 -7.99
C ASN A 117 48.81 39.48 -8.17
N GLU A 118 48.73 38.57 -9.16
CA GLU A 118 47.56 37.67 -9.30
C GLU A 118 47.48 36.64 -8.17
N ILE A 119 48.62 36.11 -7.71
CA ILE A 119 48.70 35.23 -6.53
C ILE A 119 48.35 35.98 -5.25
N ILE A 120 48.74 37.25 -5.12
CA ILE A 120 48.35 38.10 -4.00
C ILE A 120 46.82 38.36 -3.99
N ASN A 121 46.19 38.37 -5.16
CA ASN A 121 44.73 38.51 -5.33
C ASN A 121 43.96 37.16 -5.39
N TYR A 122 44.59 36.03 -5.05
CA TYR A 122 44.04 34.67 -5.19
C TYR A 122 42.75 34.41 -4.40
N ASP A 123 42.51 35.17 -3.33
CA ASP A 123 41.27 35.19 -2.53
C ASP A 123 40.01 35.48 -3.40
N GLN A 124 40.19 36.14 -4.56
CA GLN A 124 39.11 36.38 -5.52
C GLN A 124 38.85 35.20 -6.48
N ASN A 125 39.86 34.35 -6.74
CA ASN A 125 39.74 33.13 -7.57
C ASN A 125 39.19 31.93 -6.77
N GLU A 126 39.32 31.94 -5.43
CA GLU A 126 38.69 30.96 -4.54
C GLU A 126 37.18 30.89 -4.77
N LYS A 127 36.53 32.02 -5.05
CA LYS A 127 35.09 32.11 -5.35
C LYS A 127 34.67 31.29 -6.57
N SER A 128 35.53 31.19 -7.59
CA SER A 128 35.26 30.38 -8.79
C SER A 128 35.29 28.88 -8.47
N VAL A 129 36.29 28.44 -7.71
CA VAL A 129 36.41 27.04 -7.28
C VAL A 129 35.28 26.69 -6.31
N GLN A 130 34.92 27.59 -5.40
CA GLN A 130 33.77 27.43 -4.50
C GLN A 130 32.44 27.35 -5.29
N GLN A 131 32.25 28.17 -6.32
CA GLN A 131 31.06 28.09 -7.19
C GLN A 131 31.01 26.79 -7.99
N GLU A 132 32.12 26.36 -8.60
CA GLU A 132 32.21 25.08 -9.31
C GLU A 132 31.94 23.89 -8.37
N THR A 133 32.54 23.90 -7.18
CA THR A 133 32.36 22.85 -6.16
C THR A 133 30.90 22.83 -5.66
N LYS A 134 30.29 24.00 -5.44
CA LYS A 134 28.89 24.10 -5.05
C LYS A 134 27.96 23.55 -6.12
N GLN A 135 28.19 23.88 -7.39
CA GLN A 135 27.39 23.37 -8.50
C GLN A 135 27.46 21.84 -8.59
N GLN A 136 28.63 21.25 -8.35
CA GLN A 136 28.78 19.80 -8.33
C GLN A 136 28.10 19.14 -7.13
N LEU A 137 28.13 19.79 -5.96
CA LEU A 137 27.37 19.34 -4.79
C LEU A 137 25.86 19.37 -5.05
N ASP A 138 25.36 20.42 -5.69
CA ASP A 138 23.95 20.55 -6.07
C ASP A 138 23.55 19.43 -7.04
N ASN A 139 24.39 19.14 -8.05
CA ASN A 139 24.16 18.01 -8.97
C ASN A 139 24.12 16.65 -8.24
N MET A 140 24.96 16.45 -7.23
CA MET A 140 24.92 15.22 -6.41
C MET A 140 23.62 15.10 -5.61
N ILE A 141 23.14 16.20 -5.04
CA ILE A 141 21.86 16.24 -4.31
C ILE A 141 20.71 15.90 -5.26
N ASP A 142 20.73 16.43 -6.48
CA ASP A 142 19.72 16.15 -7.50
C ASP A 142 19.70 14.67 -7.89
N LEU A 143 20.87 14.05 -8.12
CA LEU A 143 20.97 12.61 -8.41
C LEU A 143 20.40 11.75 -7.27
N PHE A 144 20.67 12.12 -6.02
CA PHE A 144 20.16 11.38 -4.86
C PHE A 144 18.64 11.53 -4.70
N ASN A 145 18.10 12.73 -4.88
CA ASN A 145 16.67 12.98 -4.84
C ASN A 145 15.92 12.23 -5.96
N ASP A 146 16.49 12.21 -7.16
CA ASP A 146 15.97 11.47 -8.31
C ASP A 146 15.94 9.95 -8.05
N TRP A 147 16.98 9.41 -7.41
CA TRP A 147 17.00 8.01 -6.96
C TRP A 147 15.92 7.72 -5.90
N LEU A 148 15.78 8.57 -4.88
CA LEU A 148 14.72 8.43 -3.87
C LEU A 148 13.32 8.44 -4.50
N ASN A 149 13.11 9.30 -5.49
CA ASN A 149 11.86 9.37 -6.24
C ASN A 149 11.62 8.07 -7.03
N ARG A 150 12.63 7.55 -7.74
CA ARG A 150 12.52 6.27 -8.45
C ARG A 150 12.17 5.11 -7.52
N LEU A 151 12.84 5.00 -6.38
CA LEU A 151 12.52 3.97 -5.38
C LEU A 151 11.07 4.06 -4.89
N ASN A 152 10.57 5.28 -4.68
CA ASN A 152 9.19 5.47 -4.27
C ASN A 152 8.20 5.11 -5.39
N ILE A 153 8.51 5.46 -6.64
CA ILE A 153 7.72 5.09 -7.82
C ILE A 153 7.68 3.57 -7.99
N GLN A 154 8.82 2.89 -7.93
CA GLN A 154 8.89 1.42 -8.04
C GLN A 154 8.07 0.73 -6.95
N LYS A 155 8.09 1.23 -5.71
CA LYS A 155 7.22 0.73 -4.64
C LYS A 155 5.74 0.91 -4.98
N GLN A 156 5.35 2.09 -5.48
CA GLN A 156 3.96 2.35 -5.88
C GLN A 156 3.52 1.47 -7.05
N GLU A 157 4.36 1.32 -8.09
CA GLU A 157 4.11 0.44 -9.23
C GLU A 157 3.95 -1.03 -8.80
N LYS A 158 4.79 -1.50 -7.87
CA LYS A 158 4.66 -2.85 -7.32
C LYS A 158 3.34 -3.03 -6.57
N SER A 159 2.93 -2.04 -5.76
CA SER A 159 1.62 -2.05 -5.10
C SER A 159 0.47 -2.11 -6.10
N GLU A 160 0.56 -1.32 -7.18
CA GLU A 160 -0.45 -1.30 -8.24
C GLU A 160 -0.53 -2.64 -8.96
N LEU A 161 0.61 -3.25 -9.30
CA LEU A 161 0.67 -4.56 -9.95
C LEU A 161 -0.01 -5.66 -9.11
N LEU A 162 0.28 -5.71 -7.80
CA LEU A 162 -0.34 -6.65 -6.87
C LEU A 162 -1.86 -6.44 -6.80
N TYR A 163 -2.30 -5.18 -6.77
CA TYR A 163 -3.72 -4.85 -6.85
C TYR A 163 -4.36 -5.38 -8.15
N GLN A 164 -3.73 -5.16 -9.31
CA GLN A 164 -4.27 -5.60 -10.60
C GLN A 164 -4.40 -7.13 -10.67
N GLN A 165 -3.40 -7.87 -10.17
CA GLN A 165 -3.47 -9.32 -10.07
C GLN A 165 -4.59 -9.78 -9.11
N GLY A 166 -4.73 -9.11 -7.96
CA GLY A 166 -5.83 -9.37 -7.02
C GLY A 166 -7.19 -9.09 -7.62
N TYR A 167 -7.33 -8.00 -8.39
CA TYR A 167 -8.57 -7.65 -9.10
C TYR A 167 -8.95 -8.71 -10.13
N GLN A 168 -7.97 -9.27 -10.86
CA GLN A 168 -8.23 -10.36 -11.79
C GLN A 168 -8.79 -11.60 -11.09
N LEU A 169 -8.17 -12.02 -9.97
CA LEU A 169 -8.67 -13.13 -9.15
C LEU A 169 -10.08 -12.87 -8.60
N TYR A 170 -10.34 -11.64 -8.19
CA TYR A 170 -11.64 -11.19 -7.69
C TYR A 170 -12.73 -11.23 -8.77
N SER A 171 -12.46 -10.65 -9.95
CA SER A 171 -13.48 -10.38 -10.98
C SER A 171 -13.69 -11.53 -11.95
N GLU A 172 -12.62 -12.17 -12.43
CA GLU A 172 -12.71 -13.23 -13.44
C GLU A 172 -12.92 -14.59 -12.80
N TYR A 173 -12.14 -14.88 -11.74
CA TYR A 173 -12.07 -16.23 -11.16
C TYR A 173 -12.88 -16.38 -9.88
N HIS A 174 -13.43 -15.29 -9.32
CA HIS A 174 -14.22 -15.28 -8.08
C HIS A 174 -13.47 -15.93 -6.89
N LYS A 175 -12.13 -15.83 -6.91
CA LYS A 175 -11.25 -16.43 -5.92
C LYS A 175 -10.93 -15.43 -4.81
N TYR A 176 -11.93 -15.13 -3.99
CA TYR A 176 -11.86 -14.05 -3.00
C TYR A 176 -10.74 -14.21 -1.98
N GLN A 177 -10.47 -15.44 -1.51
CA GLN A 177 -9.42 -15.68 -0.52
C GLN A 177 -8.01 -15.41 -1.08
N GLU A 178 -7.76 -15.81 -2.33
CA GLU A 178 -6.49 -15.57 -3.02
C GLU A 178 -6.35 -14.07 -3.37
N ALA A 179 -7.43 -13.42 -3.80
CA ALA A 179 -7.45 -11.98 -4.05
C ALA A 179 -7.11 -11.16 -2.79
N ILE A 180 -7.64 -11.55 -1.62
CA ILE A 180 -7.34 -10.89 -0.33
C ILE A 180 -5.84 -10.94 -0.02
N GLN A 181 -5.14 -12.03 -0.33
CA GLN A 181 -3.70 -12.13 -0.10
C GLN A 181 -2.95 -11.08 -0.93
N LEU A 182 -3.29 -10.96 -2.22
CA LEU A 182 -2.66 -9.96 -3.09
C LEU A 182 -3.00 -8.53 -2.69
N PHE A 183 -4.23 -8.26 -2.26
CA PHE A 183 -4.59 -6.94 -1.71
C PHE A 183 -3.83 -6.63 -0.43
N ASP A 184 -3.61 -7.61 0.45
CA ASP A 184 -2.79 -7.40 1.64
C ASP A 184 -1.35 -7.07 1.28
N ASP A 185 -0.77 -7.79 0.33
CA ASP A 185 0.61 -7.56 -0.10
C ASP A 185 0.76 -6.17 -0.74
N ALA A 186 -0.23 -5.73 -1.51
CA ALA A 186 -0.31 -4.36 -2.01
C ALA A 186 -0.36 -3.34 -0.85
N LEU A 187 -1.17 -3.61 0.18
CA LEU A 187 -1.35 -2.74 1.34
C LEU A 187 -0.14 -2.71 2.28
N LEU A 188 0.70 -3.74 2.28
CA LEU A 188 1.99 -3.70 2.98
C LEU A 188 2.94 -2.67 2.36
N ILE A 189 2.84 -2.45 1.04
CA ILE A 189 3.68 -1.49 0.31
C ILE A 189 3.06 -0.10 0.32
N ASN A 190 1.77 0.01 0.02
CA ASN A 190 1.00 1.25 0.06
C ASN A 190 -0.25 1.08 0.96
N PRO A 191 -0.14 1.36 2.27
CA PRO A 191 -1.25 1.19 3.22
C PRO A 191 -2.49 2.04 2.94
N LYS A 192 -2.36 3.07 2.08
CA LYS A 192 -3.45 3.98 1.69
C LYS A 192 -3.98 3.68 0.28
N HIS A 193 -3.60 2.55 -0.32
CA HIS A 193 -4.08 2.17 -1.64
C HIS A 193 -5.59 1.88 -1.62
N PHE A 194 -6.37 2.85 -2.09
CA PHE A 194 -7.83 2.85 -1.96
C PHE A 194 -8.49 1.60 -2.55
N ASN A 195 -8.14 1.24 -3.80
CA ASN A 195 -8.78 0.11 -4.47
C ASN A 195 -8.50 -1.22 -3.77
N SER A 196 -7.29 -1.42 -3.24
CA SER A 196 -6.96 -2.62 -2.44
C SER A 196 -7.73 -2.67 -1.13
N LEU A 197 -7.89 -1.53 -0.44
CA LEU A 197 -8.71 -1.47 0.79
C LEU A 197 -10.17 -1.85 0.50
N TYR A 198 -10.75 -1.26 -0.54
CA TYR A 198 -12.14 -1.49 -0.93
C TYR A 198 -12.35 -2.94 -1.41
N LEU A 199 -11.55 -3.44 -2.35
CA LEU A 199 -11.75 -4.80 -2.88
C LEU A 199 -11.42 -5.88 -1.87
N LYS A 200 -10.49 -5.63 -0.94
CA LYS A 200 -10.32 -6.52 0.23
C LYS A 200 -11.61 -6.57 1.06
N ALA A 201 -12.21 -5.42 1.34
CA ALA A 201 -13.46 -5.37 2.09
C ALA A 201 -14.59 -6.12 1.37
N ASP A 202 -14.74 -5.90 0.06
CA ASP A 202 -15.79 -6.57 -0.70
C ASP A 202 -15.53 -8.08 -0.84
N SER A 203 -14.28 -8.50 -1.03
CA SER A 203 -13.91 -9.92 -1.02
C SER A 203 -14.23 -10.59 0.31
N LEU A 204 -14.00 -9.91 1.43
CA LEU A 204 -14.37 -10.41 2.77
C LEU A 204 -15.89 -10.53 2.91
N ARG A 205 -16.66 -9.57 2.38
CA ARG A 205 -18.13 -9.65 2.33
C ARG A 205 -18.61 -10.84 1.51
N MET A 206 -17.97 -11.11 0.36
CA MET A 206 -18.29 -12.27 -0.49
C MET A 206 -17.96 -13.62 0.17
N LEU A 207 -17.10 -13.61 1.20
CA LEU A 207 -16.76 -14.77 2.04
C LEU A 207 -17.53 -14.80 3.37
N ASP A 208 -18.60 -14.02 3.48
CA ASP A 208 -19.44 -13.88 4.68
C ASP A 208 -18.72 -13.36 5.94
N ASN A 209 -17.51 -12.81 5.81
CA ASN A 209 -16.79 -12.15 6.90
C ASN A 209 -17.16 -10.66 6.96
N TYR A 210 -18.41 -10.41 7.36
CA TYR A 210 -19.02 -9.08 7.34
C TYR A 210 -18.39 -8.09 8.33
N ILE A 211 -17.94 -8.57 9.50
CA ILE A 211 -17.32 -7.71 10.52
C ILE A 211 -16.00 -7.14 9.99
N ASP A 212 -15.16 -7.98 9.40
CA ASP A 212 -13.90 -7.50 8.84
C ASP A 212 -14.12 -6.68 7.57
N ALA A 213 -15.10 -7.03 6.73
CA ALA A 213 -15.49 -6.19 5.60
C ALA A 213 -15.81 -4.76 6.05
N ILE A 214 -16.59 -4.58 7.13
CA ILE A 214 -16.92 -3.26 7.69
C ILE A 214 -15.65 -2.50 8.12
N ILE A 215 -14.70 -3.17 8.76
CA ILE A 215 -13.45 -2.53 9.23
C ILE A 215 -12.60 -2.07 8.04
N TRP A 216 -12.51 -2.87 6.99
CA TRP A 216 -11.71 -2.53 5.80
C TRP A 216 -12.37 -1.47 4.94
N VAL A 217 -13.69 -1.50 4.80
CA VAL A 217 -14.42 -0.48 4.05
C VAL A 217 -14.40 0.87 4.78
N ASP A 218 -14.34 0.90 6.12
CA ASP A 218 -14.12 2.14 6.87
C ASP A 218 -12.76 2.76 6.62
N LYS A 219 -11.71 1.95 6.44
CA LYS A 219 -10.40 2.44 5.98
C LYS A 219 -10.48 2.99 4.56
N ALA A 220 -11.22 2.33 3.66
CA ALA A 220 -11.42 2.83 2.30
C ALA A 220 -12.17 4.17 2.30
N LEU A 221 -13.24 4.29 3.09
CA LEU A 221 -14.02 5.53 3.25
C LEU A 221 -13.22 6.65 3.93
N PHE A 222 -12.22 6.33 4.74
CA PHE A 222 -11.29 7.34 5.26
C PHE A 222 -10.44 7.97 4.14
N ILE A 223 -10.10 7.22 3.09
CA ILE A 223 -9.35 7.72 1.93
C ILE A 223 -10.28 8.41 0.93
N ASP A 224 -11.40 7.78 0.56
CA ASP A 224 -12.46 8.37 -0.25
C ASP A 224 -13.82 8.28 0.46
N SER A 225 -14.15 9.36 1.16
CA SER A 225 -15.38 9.51 1.94
C SER A 225 -16.68 9.54 1.12
N LYS A 226 -16.62 9.51 -0.21
CA LYS A 226 -17.79 9.63 -1.09
C LYS A 226 -18.01 8.39 -1.96
N HIS A 227 -17.22 7.33 -1.76
CA HIS A 227 -17.28 6.15 -2.60
C HIS A 227 -18.59 5.36 -2.39
N VAL A 228 -19.43 5.35 -3.42
CA VAL A 228 -20.76 4.72 -3.41
C VAL A 228 -20.68 3.23 -3.09
N SER A 229 -19.81 2.48 -3.77
CA SER A 229 -19.71 1.03 -3.56
C SER A 229 -19.19 0.69 -2.16
N SER A 230 -18.36 1.55 -1.56
CA SER A 230 -17.92 1.36 -0.17
C SER A 230 -19.08 1.52 0.82
N PHE A 231 -19.93 2.54 0.65
CA PHE A 231 -21.15 2.69 1.44
C PHE A 231 -22.11 1.52 1.26
N TYR A 232 -22.27 1.05 0.01
CA TYR A 232 -23.05 -0.15 -0.29
C TYR A 232 -22.49 -1.39 0.41
N THR A 233 -21.20 -1.71 0.25
CA THR A 233 -20.55 -2.87 0.88
C THR A 233 -20.70 -2.82 2.41
N LYS A 234 -20.58 -1.63 3.02
CA LYS A 234 -20.81 -1.45 4.47
C LYS A 234 -22.27 -1.72 4.85
N GLY A 235 -23.21 -1.09 4.14
CA GLY A 235 -24.64 -1.25 4.37
C GLY A 235 -25.10 -2.69 4.19
N GLU A 236 -24.63 -3.36 3.14
CA GLU A 236 -24.93 -4.75 2.84
C GLU A 236 -24.34 -5.71 3.89
N SER A 237 -23.10 -5.47 4.33
CA SER A 237 -22.49 -6.25 5.43
C SER A 237 -23.29 -6.12 6.73
N LEU A 238 -23.76 -4.90 7.05
CA LEU A 238 -24.63 -4.67 8.22
C LEU A 238 -26.00 -5.33 8.06
N ARG A 239 -26.58 -5.35 6.86
CA ARG A 239 -27.83 -6.06 6.56
C ARG A 239 -27.68 -7.55 6.79
N MET A 240 -26.57 -8.14 6.34
CA MET A 240 -26.27 -9.56 6.53
C MET A 240 -26.02 -9.91 8.01
N LEU A 241 -25.58 -8.95 8.81
CA LEU A 241 -25.52 -9.05 10.27
C LEU A 241 -26.85 -8.75 10.98
N SER A 242 -27.95 -8.55 10.24
CA SER A 242 -29.27 -8.17 10.75
C SER A 242 -29.33 -6.84 11.51
N ILE A 243 -28.38 -5.93 11.26
CA ILE A 243 -28.33 -4.59 11.86
C ILE A 243 -29.00 -3.59 10.91
N TYR A 244 -30.31 -3.76 10.70
CA TYR A 244 -31.05 -3.13 9.61
C TYR A 244 -31.10 -1.60 9.67
N ASP A 245 -31.31 -1.00 10.85
CA ASP A 245 -31.37 0.47 10.98
C ASP A 245 -30.04 1.15 10.61
N GLN A 246 -28.91 0.54 10.97
CA GLN A 246 -27.60 1.07 10.58
C GLN A 246 -27.28 0.81 9.11
N ALA A 247 -27.68 -0.36 8.60
CA ALA A 247 -27.55 -0.68 7.18
C ALA A 247 -28.25 0.37 6.32
N ILE A 248 -29.50 0.73 6.66
CA ILE A 248 -30.28 1.75 5.93
C ILE A 248 -29.54 3.10 5.91
N LYS A 249 -28.93 3.53 7.01
CA LYS A 249 -28.17 4.80 7.04
C LYS A 249 -27.03 4.82 6.02
N TYR A 250 -26.26 3.74 5.91
CA TYR A 250 -25.16 3.67 4.95
C TYR A 250 -25.64 3.48 3.52
N LEU A 251 -26.72 2.71 3.31
CA LEU A 251 -27.37 2.59 2.00
C LEU A 251 -27.93 3.94 1.53
N ASP A 252 -28.49 4.74 2.43
CA ASP A 252 -28.93 6.10 2.15
C ASP A 252 -27.77 7.04 1.81
N GLN A 253 -26.60 6.87 2.42
CA GLN A 253 -25.41 7.60 1.98
C GLN A 253 -24.95 7.19 0.59
N ALA A 254 -24.98 5.89 0.25
CA ALA A 254 -24.71 5.44 -1.12
C ALA A 254 -25.69 6.07 -2.11
N LEU A 255 -26.97 6.10 -1.78
CA LEU A 255 -28.04 6.69 -2.61
C LEU A 255 -28.02 8.21 -2.67
N TYR A 256 -27.48 8.87 -1.66
CA TYR A 256 -27.24 10.31 -1.69
C TYR A 256 -26.20 10.67 -2.76
N TYR A 257 -25.10 9.90 -2.85
CA TYR A 257 -24.06 10.13 -3.85
C TYR A 257 -24.42 9.57 -5.24
N ASN A 258 -25.15 8.46 -5.30
CA ASN A 258 -25.70 7.92 -6.54
C ASN A 258 -27.15 7.44 -6.32
N PRO A 259 -28.15 8.29 -6.60
CA PRO A 259 -29.57 7.94 -6.46
C PRO A 259 -30.01 6.74 -7.30
N ASN A 260 -29.26 6.41 -8.36
CA ASN A 260 -29.55 5.33 -9.28
C ASN A 260 -28.74 4.07 -8.97
N HIS A 261 -28.13 3.94 -7.78
CA HIS A 261 -27.42 2.72 -7.41
C HIS A 261 -28.42 1.61 -7.05
N HIS A 262 -28.82 0.83 -8.06
CA HIS A 262 -29.89 -0.17 -7.95
C HIS A 262 -29.63 -1.23 -6.86
N GLN A 263 -28.38 -1.66 -6.64
CA GLN A 263 -28.03 -2.59 -5.57
C GLN A 263 -28.28 -2.01 -4.18
N SER A 264 -28.02 -0.71 -3.98
CA SER A 264 -28.32 -0.04 -2.69
C SER A 264 -29.82 0.12 -2.47
N LEU A 265 -30.59 0.43 -3.51
CA LEU A 265 -32.06 0.46 -3.44
C LEU A 265 -32.62 -0.92 -3.05
N GLY A 266 -32.19 -1.97 -3.74
CA GLY A 266 -32.61 -3.33 -3.43
C GLY A 266 -32.25 -3.74 -2.00
N SER A 267 -31.02 -3.46 -1.56
CA SER A 267 -30.58 -3.80 -0.20
C SER A 267 -31.34 -3.00 0.86
N LYS A 268 -31.65 -1.73 0.58
CA LYS A 268 -32.49 -0.90 1.46
C LYS A 268 -33.90 -1.48 1.56
N GLY A 269 -34.48 -1.91 0.43
CA GLY A 269 -35.75 -2.62 0.40
C GLY A 269 -35.74 -3.86 1.30
N ALA A 270 -34.67 -4.67 1.26
CA ALA A 270 -34.54 -5.85 2.10
C ALA A 270 -34.40 -5.55 3.59
N CYS A 271 -33.70 -4.46 3.96
CA CYS A 271 -33.70 -3.98 5.33
C CYS A 271 -35.11 -3.58 5.79
N LEU A 272 -35.84 -2.82 4.97
CA LEU A 272 -37.19 -2.33 5.28
C LEU A 272 -38.19 -3.49 5.40
N GLN A 273 -38.11 -4.49 4.51
CA GLN A 273 -38.91 -5.70 4.59
C GLN A 273 -38.64 -6.45 5.91
N SER A 274 -37.37 -6.57 6.31
CA SER A 274 -37.00 -7.21 7.58
C SER A 274 -37.49 -6.44 8.81
N LEU A 275 -37.72 -5.13 8.66
CA LEU A 275 -38.33 -4.25 9.65
C LEU A 275 -39.87 -4.15 9.52
N GLN A 276 -40.49 -4.99 8.68
CA GLN A 276 -41.94 -5.03 8.42
C GLN A 276 -42.51 -3.74 7.82
N GLN A 277 -41.67 -2.94 7.16
CA GLN A 277 -42.06 -1.74 6.41
C GLN A 277 -42.24 -2.10 4.93
N TYR A 278 -43.27 -2.91 4.66
CA TYR A 278 -43.44 -3.58 3.38
C TYR A 278 -43.73 -2.63 2.21
N GLN A 279 -44.51 -1.56 2.44
CA GLN A 279 -44.83 -0.58 1.40
C GLN A 279 -43.57 0.15 0.91
N GLU A 280 -42.74 0.62 1.84
CA GLU A 280 -41.46 1.26 1.54
C GLU A 280 -40.46 0.29 0.94
N ALA A 281 -40.47 -0.98 1.36
CA ALA A 281 -39.64 -2.03 0.76
C ALA A 281 -39.99 -2.23 -0.73
N ILE A 282 -41.26 -2.44 -1.04
CA ILE A 282 -41.77 -2.61 -2.42
C ILE A 282 -41.44 -1.38 -3.27
N TYR A 283 -41.56 -0.17 -2.72
CA TYR A 283 -41.16 1.06 -3.42
C TYR A 283 -39.68 1.04 -3.83
N ASN A 284 -38.78 0.67 -2.91
CA ASN A 284 -37.35 0.60 -3.20
C ASN A 284 -37.02 -0.51 -4.20
N TYR A 285 -37.66 -1.68 -4.10
CA TYR A 285 -37.50 -2.74 -5.10
C TYR A 285 -37.96 -2.32 -6.48
N ASN A 286 -39.13 -1.67 -6.59
CA ASN A 286 -39.63 -1.16 -7.87
C ASN A 286 -38.64 -0.17 -8.50
N LYS A 287 -38.09 0.76 -7.71
CA LYS A 287 -37.05 1.67 -8.21
C LYS A 287 -35.79 0.94 -8.67
N ALA A 288 -35.32 -0.06 -7.92
CA ALA A 288 -34.16 -0.84 -8.31
C ALA A 288 -34.39 -1.55 -9.66
N ILE A 289 -35.59 -2.10 -9.87
CA ILE A 289 -35.99 -2.79 -11.11
C ILE A 289 -36.20 -1.81 -12.27
N GLU A 290 -36.70 -0.60 -12.00
CA GLU A 290 -36.83 0.45 -13.02
C GLU A 290 -35.47 0.87 -13.57
N ILE A 291 -34.46 0.97 -12.70
CA ILE A 291 -33.09 1.31 -13.07
C ILE A 291 -32.38 0.15 -13.79
N ASP A 292 -32.48 -1.06 -13.22
CA ASP A 292 -31.96 -2.28 -13.86
C ASP A 292 -33.08 -3.32 -13.99
N PRO A 293 -33.74 -3.37 -15.16
CA PRO A 293 -34.77 -4.35 -15.44
C PRO A 293 -34.29 -5.81 -15.40
N ASN A 294 -32.99 -6.08 -15.40
CA ASN A 294 -32.43 -7.43 -15.29
C ASN A 294 -32.04 -7.80 -13.86
N TYR A 295 -32.28 -6.93 -12.87
CA TYR A 295 -31.96 -7.20 -11.47
C TYR A 295 -32.94 -8.20 -10.84
N THR A 296 -32.76 -9.48 -11.16
CA THR A 296 -33.63 -10.60 -10.75
C THR A 296 -33.81 -10.68 -9.24
N TRP A 297 -32.73 -10.47 -8.47
CA TRP A 297 -32.78 -10.51 -7.02
C TRP A 297 -33.81 -9.52 -6.43
N ALA A 298 -33.91 -8.29 -6.95
CA ALA A 298 -34.90 -7.33 -6.48
C ALA A 298 -36.34 -7.72 -6.89
N LYS A 299 -36.51 -8.38 -8.05
CA LYS A 299 -37.82 -8.90 -8.47
C LYS A 299 -38.30 -10.01 -7.54
N ASP A 300 -37.43 -10.95 -7.21
CA ASP A 300 -37.75 -12.08 -6.33
C ASP A 300 -38.11 -11.58 -4.93
N ARG A 301 -37.31 -10.65 -4.39
CA ARG A 301 -37.58 -10.01 -3.09
C ARG A 301 -38.88 -9.24 -3.06
N LYS A 302 -39.22 -8.53 -4.14
CA LYS A 302 -40.50 -7.85 -4.26
C LYS A 302 -41.68 -8.82 -4.17
N ILE A 303 -41.63 -9.94 -4.92
CA ILE A 303 -42.70 -10.95 -4.92
C ILE A 303 -42.84 -11.58 -3.52
N GLU A 304 -41.72 -11.88 -2.87
CA GLU A 304 -41.70 -12.37 -1.48
C GLU A 304 -42.36 -11.36 -0.52
N CYS A 305 -42.02 -10.08 -0.67
CA CYS A 305 -42.59 -9.01 0.15
C CYS A 305 -44.10 -8.83 -0.07
N GLU A 306 -44.56 -8.86 -1.32
CA GLU A 306 -45.99 -8.74 -1.68
C GLU A 306 -46.82 -9.93 -1.19
N SER A 307 -46.23 -11.13 -1.11
CA SER A 307 -46.90 -12.32 -0.57
C SER A 307 -46.88 -12.40 0.96
N SER A 308 -45.94 -11.72 1.61
CA SER A 308 -45.85 -11.61 3.08
C SER A 308 -46.81 -10.57 3.69
N ASP A 309 -47.43 -9.72 2.86
CA ASP A 309 -48.46 -8.74 3.23
C ASP A 309 -49.89 -9.35 3.30
N CYS A 310 -50.03 -10.68 3.17
CA CYS A 310 -51.30 -11.44 3.22
C CYS A 310 -51.47 -12.27 4.50
#